data_AF-A0A3S0VVV1-F1
#
_entry.id   AF-A0A3S0VVV1-F1
#
_cell.length_a   1.000
_cell.length_b   1.000
_cell.length_c   1.000
_cell.angle_alpha   90.00
_cell.angle_beta   90.00
_cell.angle_gamma   90.00
#
_symmetry.space_group_name_H-M   'P 1'
#
loop_
_entity.id
_entity.type
_entity.pdbx_description
1 polymer ?
#
loop_
_entity_poly.entity_id
_entity_poly.type
_entity_poly.pdbx_seq_one_letter_code
_entity_poly.pdbx_strand_id
1 'polypeptide(L)'
;MRKLVALAMLFTALDGFANELHSYVKIKETVAKGQLVRVFVDYAKCSGPSSGYKMANYNSAYTPNEIAINNDAGYMAASMMHFTVNHPQYPNQPLYEFIRYTIASNGDVSISLIPLNATDYTPLSDKITFKCTINESAHFFIEKK
;
A
#
# COMPACT_ATOMS: atom_id res chain seq x y z
N MET A 1 -38.25 35.75 -21.80
CA MET A 1 -36.89 35.59 -21.22
C MET A 1 -36.95 34.90 -19.86
N ARG A 2 -37.36 33.63 -19.78
CA ARG A 2 -37.49 32.90 -18.49
C ARG A 2 -37.31 31.38 -18.57
N LYS A 3 -36.95 30.82 -19.73
CA LYS A 3 -36.94 29.36 -19.96
C LYS A 3 -35.55 28.75 -20.25
N LEU A 4 -34.46 29.51 -20.14
CA LEU A 4 -33.13 29.04 -20.55
C LEU A 4 -32.10 28.89 -19.40
N VAL A 5 -32.47 29.16 -18.15
CA VAL A 5 -31.51 29.16 -17.02
C VAL A 5 -31.40 27.80 -16.31
N ALA A 6 -32.30 26.84 -16.60
CA ALA A 6 -32.37 25.59 -15.84
C ALA A 6 -31.44 24.46 -16.33
N LEU A 7 -30.76 24.59 -17.48
CA LEU A 7 -30.02 23.47 -18.09
C LEU A 7 -28.51 23.46 -17.78
N ALA A 8 -27.99 24.46 -17.06
CA ALA A 8 -26.55 24.58 -16.78
C ALA A 8 -26.08 23.92 -15.46
N MET A 9 -26.99 23.36 -14.64
CA MET A 9 -26.67 22.85 -13.30
C MET A 9 -26.50 21.32 -13.20
N LEU A 10 -26.49 20.59 -14.32
CA LEU A 10 -26.48 19.12 -14.30
C LEU A 10 -25.10 18.46 -14.47
N PHE A 11 -24.00 19.21 -14.52
CA PHE A 11 -22.67 18.66 -14.84
C PHE A 11 -21.66 18.57 -13.68
N THR A 12 -22.02 18.90 -12.44
CA THR A 12 -21.04 18.92 -11.32
C THR A 12 -21.06 17.69 -10.41
N ALA A 13 -21.68 16.57 -10.79
CA ALA A 13 -21.90 15.43 -9.89
C ALA A 13 -21.07 14.16 -10.21
N LEU A 14 -19.97 14.24 -10.97
CA LEU A 14 -19.18 13.05 -11.34
C LEU A 14 -17.92 12.79 -10.49
N ASP A 15 -17.51 13.69 -9.60
CA ASP A 15 -16.24 13.53 -8.86
C ASP A 15 -16.38 12.85 -7.49
N GLY A 16 -17.33 11.92 -7.37
CA GLY A 16 -17.65 11.22 -6.11
C GLY A 16 -17.00 9.84 -5.94
N PHE A 17 -16.46 9.23 -6.99
CA PHE A 17 -15.77 7.96 -6.86
C PHE A 17 -14.35 8.21 -6.37
N ALA A 18 -13.99 7.54 -5.27
CA ALA A 18 -12.64 7.55 -4.73
C ALA A 18 -11.62 7.34 -5.87
N ASN A 19 -10.50 8.06 -5.81
CA ASN A 19 -9.41 7.99 -6.79
C ASN A 19 -8.64 6.65 -6.71
N GLU A 20 -9.34 5.53 -6.71
CA GLU A 20 -8.75 4.20 -6.64
C GLU A 20 -8.11 3.83 -8.00
N LEU A 21 -6.93 3.24 -7.93
CA LEU A 21 -6.08 2.87 -9.05
C LEU A 21 -6.17 1.36 -9.24
N HIS A 22 -7.10 0.93 -10.09
CA HIS A 22 -7.49 -0.47 -10.21
C HIS A 22 -6.51 -1.40 -10.96
N SER A 23 -5.34 -0.90 -11.39
CA SER A 23 -4.38 -1.73 -12.12
C SER A 23 -2.95 -1.25 -11.96
N TYR A 24 -1.99 -2.17 -12.16
CA TYR A 24 -0.57 -1.87 -12.19
C TYR A 24 -0.26 -0.69 -13.14
N VAL A 25 -0.87 -0.67 -14.32
CA VAL A 25 -0.68 0.39 -15.31
C VAL A 25 -1.12 1.75 -14.76
N LYS A 26 -2.28 1.83 -14.10
CA LYS A 26 -2.79 3.09 -13.53
C LYS A 26 -1.95 3.58 -12.36
N ILE A 27 -1.47 2.67 -11.52
CA ILE A 27 -0.53 2.99 -10.44
C ILE A 27 0.76 3.55 -11.04
N LYS A 28 1.35 2.84 -12.01
CA LYS A 28 2.59 3.26 -12.70
C LYS A 28 2.44 4.62 -13.37
N GLU A 29 1.36 4.85 -14.10
CA GLU A 29 1.07 6.14 -14.75
C GLU A 29 0.96 7.29 -13.73
N THR A 30 0.32 7.03 -12.58
CA THR A 30 0.15 8.01 -11.51
C THR A 30 1.50 8.39 -10.90
N VAL A 31 2.32 7.39 -10.56
CA VAL A 31 3.69 7.60 -10.03
C VAL A 31 4.55 8.35 -11.05
N ALA A 32 4.49 7.97 -12.33
CA ALA A 32 5.27 8.63 -13.39
C ALA A 32 4.87 10.09 -13.62
N LYS A 33 3.66 10.50 -13.23
CA LYS A 33 3.19 11.89 -13.24
C LYS A 33 3.64 12.68 -12.01
N GLY A 34 4.40 12.07 -11.10
CA GLY A 34 4.85 12.69 -9.85
C GLY A 34 3.75 12.77 -8.78
N GLN A 35 2.65 12.03 -8.95
CA GLN A 35 1.58 11.98 -7.94
C GLN A 35 1.91 10.91 -6.90
N LEU A 36 1.60 11.21 -5.63
CA LEU A 36 1.75 10.26 -4.54
C LEU A 36 0.62 9.22 -4.60
N VAL A 37 0.95 7.97 -4.28
CA VAL A 37 0.02 6.85 -4.24
C VAL A 37 -0.08 6.34 -2.80
N ARG A 38 -1.28 6.31 -2.24
CA ARG A 38 -1.56 5.63 -0.98
C ARG A 38 -1.82 4.15 -1.24
N VAL A 39 -1.19 3.30 -0.44
CA VAL A 39 -1.39 1.85 -0.41
C VAL A 39 -2.19 1.51 0.83
N PHE A 40 -3.31 0.81 0.67
CA PHE A 40 -4.08 0.19 1.75
C PHE A 40 -4.01 -1.33 1.58
N VAL A 41 -3.83 -2.04 2.69
CA VAL A 41 -3.71 -3.50 2.68
C VAL A 41 -4.59 -4.09 3.75
N ASP A 42 -5.42 -5.05 3.34
CA ASP A 42 -6.17 -5.95 4.20
C ASP A 42 -5.43 -7.29 4.26
N TYR A 43 -4.65 -7.49 5.32
CA TYR A 43 -3.81 -8.69 5.45
C TYR A 43 -4.61 -9.96 5.66
N ALA A 44 -5.86 -9.87 6.13
CA ALA A 44 -6.74 -11.03 6.29
C ALA A 44 -7.16 -11.64 4.94
N LYS A 45 -7.04 -10.86 3.85
CA LYS A 45 -7.28 -11.30 2.47
C LYS A 45 -6.01 -11.64 1.71
N CYS A 46 -4.83 -11.47 2.32
CA CYS A 46 -3.58 -11.93 1.74
C CYS A 46 -3.35 -13.42 2.11
N SER A 47 -2.55 -14.13 1.30
CA SER A 47 -2.03 -15.43 1.69
C SER A 47 -0.67 -15.29 2.41
N GLY A 48 -0.47 -16.12 3.44
CA GLY A 48 0.73 -16.09 4.29
C GLY A 48 0.76 -14.93 5.31
N PRO A 49 1.68 -14.97 6.28
CA PRO A 49 2.17 -16.17 6.93
C PRO A 49 1.02 -16.77 7.76
N SER A 50 0.45 -17.88 7.30
CA SER A 50 -0.78 -18.45 7.85
C SER A 50 -0.57 -19.27 9.14
N SER A 51 0.65 -19.34 9.70
CA SER A 51 0.89 -20.06 10.97
C SER A 51 1.71 -19.25 11.97
N GLY A 52 1.10 -18.97 13.12
CA GLY A 52 1.77 -18.48 14.33
C GLY A 52 2.07 -16.98 14.39
N TYR A 53 2.00 -16.24 13.28
CA TYR A 53 2.30 -14.80 13.29
C TYR A 53 1.08 -13.95 13.67
N LYS A 54 1.25 -13.08 14.66
CA LYS A 54 0.16 -12.31 15.29
C LYS A 54 -0.40 -11.14 14.44
N MET A 55 0.01 -10.98 13.19
CA MET A 55 -0.46 -9.89 12.29
C MET A 55 -1.35 -10.39 11.13
N ALA A 56 -1.84 -11.63 11.16
CA ALA A 56 -2.66 -12.17 10.06
C ALA A 56 -4.01 -11.44 9.87
N ASN A 57 -4.56 -10.82 10.91
CA ASN A 57 -5.81 -10.05 10.86
C ASN A 57 -5.55 -8.56 11.14
N TYR A 58 -4.80 -7.92 10.25
CA TYR A 58 -4.38 -6.52 10.39
C TYR A 58 -4.73 -5.74 9.13
N ASN A 59 -4.81 -4.40 9.24
CA ASN A 59 -4.94 -3.50 8.11
C ASN A 59 -3.84 -2.44 8.20
N SER A 60 -3.21 -2.10 7.07
CA SER A 60 -2.26 -0.98 7.00
C SER A 60 -2.65 0.03 5.94
N ALA A 61 -2.27 1.28 6.17
CA ALA A 61 -2.31 2.34 5.17
C ALA A 61 -0.97 3.07 5.17
N TYR A 62 -0.36 3.19 4.00
CA TYR A 62 0.96 3.79 3.83
C TYR A 62 1.00 4.58 2.52
N THR A 63 1.47 5.82 2.59
CA THR A 63 1.79 6.61 1.39
C THR A 63 3.30 6.70 1.28
N PRO A 64 3.93 5.94 0.37
CA PRO A 64 5.35 6.06 0.14
C PRO A 64 5.71 7.45 -0.34
N ASN A 65 6.77 8.03 0.24
CA ASN A 65 7.41 9.21 -0.31
C ASN A 65 8.11 8.90 -1.65
N GLU A 66 8.51 7.64 -1.85
CA GLU A 66 9.27 7.17 -3.00
C GLU A 66 8.75 5.79 -3.48
N ILE A 67 8.63 5.65 -4.81
CA ILE A 67 8.32 4.37 -5.48
C ILE A 67 9.27 4.24 -6.67
N ALA A 68 10.09 3.18 -6.67
CA ALA A 68 10.93 2.83 -7.79
C ALA A 68 10.15 2.01 -8.82
N ILE A 69 10.32 2.31 -10.11
CA ILE A 69 9.72 1.55 -11.22
C ILE A 69 10.84 0.80 -11.94
N ASN A 70 10.84 -0.54 -11.86
CA ASN A 70 11.76 -1.39 -12.60
C ASN A 70 11.06 -1.96 -13.83
N ASN A 71 11.27 -1.33 -14.98
CA ASN A 71 10.63 -1.72 -16.24
C ASN A 71 11.17 -3.05 -16.79
N ASP A 72 12.45 -3.35 -16.59
CA ASP A 72 13.09 -4.57 -17.11
C ASP A 72 12.60 -5.81 -16.37
N ALA A 73 12.46 -5.71 -15.05
CA ALA A 73 11.97 -6.81 -14.20
C ALA A 73 10.44 -6.80 -14.02
N GLY A 74 9.75 -5.79 -14.53
CA GLY A 74 8.28 -5.73 -14.52
C GLY A 74 7.66 -5.53 -13.14
N TYR A 75 8.25 -4.71 -12.26
CA TYR A 75 7.65 -4.39 -10.96
C TYR A 75 7.90 -2.95 -10.50
N MET A 76 7.06 -2.48 -9.59
CA MET A 76 7.30 -1.29 -8.77
C MET A 76 7.63 -1.69 -7.34
N ALA A 77 8.49 -0.93 -6.67
CA ALA A 77 8.86 -1.22 -5.29
C ALA A 77 8.89 0.05 -4.45
N ALA A 78 8.42 -0.09 -3.22
CA ALA A 78 8.51 0.90 -2.16
C ALA A 78 8.94 0.21 -0.86
N SER A 79 9.49 0.97 0.06
CA SER A 79 9.81 0.47 1.39
C SER A 79 9.56 1.53 2.44
N MET A 80 9.45 1.10 3.68
CA MET A 80 9.48 1.97 4.84
C MET A 80 10.24 1.30 5.98
N MET A 81 10.77 2.14 6.85
CA MET A 81 11.28 1.74 8.15
C MET A 81 10.37 2.36 9.20
N HIS A 82 9.49 1.55 9.79
CA HIS A 82 8.50 2.02 10.75
C HIS A 82 8.98 1.75 12.18
N PHE A 83 9.29 2.80 12.94
CA PHE A 83 9.54 2.64 14.37
C PHE A 83 8.25 2.36 15.12
N THR A 84 8.25 1.37 16.01
CA THR A 84 7.09 1.06 16.85
C THR A 84 7.49 0.40 18.17
N VAL A 85 6.59 0.47 19.14
CA VAL A 85 6.59 -0.31 20.39
C VAL A 85 5.38 -1.24 20.48
N ASN A 86 4.55 -1.25 19.43
CA ASN A 86 3.26 -1.93 19.38
C ASN A 86 3.25 -3.14 18.45
N HIS A 87 4.44 -3.65 18.07
CA HIS A 87 4.52 -4.83 17.24
C HIS A 87 3.87 -6.04 17.95
N PRO A 88 2.87 -6.72 17.36
CA PRO A 88 2.09 -7.73 18.09
C PRO A 88 2.91 -8.93 18.61
N GLN A 89 4.00 -9.26 17.93
CA GLN A 89 4.94 -10.32 18.35
C GLN A 89 5.90 -9.87 19.48
N TYR A 90 6.20 -8.58 19.58
CA TYR A 90 7.19 -8.00 20.51
C TYR A 90 6.58 -6.77 21.23
N PRO A 91 5.52 -6.96 22.03
CA PRO A 91 4.82 -5.83 22.65
C PRO A 91 5.73 -5.08 23.64
N ASN A 92 5.64 -3.75 23.64
CA ASN A 92 6.42 -2.83 24.47
C ASN A 92 7.93 -2.84 24.21
N GLN A 93 8.40 -3.51 23.16
CA GLN A 93 9.80 -3.50 22.76
C GLN A 93 10.01 -2.47 21.62
N PRO A 94 10.89 -1.47 21.79
CA PRO A 94 11.26 -0.58 20.70
C PRO A 94 11.92 -1.35 19.56
N LEU A 95 11.34 -1.27 18.37
CA LEU A 95 11.87 -1.92 17.17
C LEU A 95 11.55 -1.12 15.91
N TYR A 96 12.23 -1.45 14.83
CA TYR A 96 11.88 -1.01 13.48
C TYR A 96 11.25 -2.16 12.71
N GLU A 97 10.13 -1.92 12.04
CA GLU A 97 9.61 -2.79 11.00
C GLU A 97 10.20 -2.31 9.67
N PHE A 98 11.12 -3.08 9.09
CA PHE A 98 11.54 -2.86 7.71
C PHE A 98 10.54 -3.56 6.78
N ILE A 99 9.70 -2.77 6.11
CA ILE A 99 8.61 -3.25 5.27
C ILE A 99 8.93 -2.90 3.82
N ARG A 100 8.78 -3.87 2.93
CA ARG A 100 8.93 -3.69 1.47
C ARG A 100 7.66 -4.13 0.76
N TYR A 101 7.16 -3.25 -0.09
CA TYR A 101 6.04 -3.47 -1.00
C TYR A 101 6.60 -3.67 -2.39
N THR A 102 6.22 -4.77 -3.05
CA THR A 102 6.57 -5.04 -4.46
C THR A 102 5.29 -5.30 -5.21
N ILE A 103 5.01 -4.48 -6.22
CA ILE A 103 3.80 -4.51 -7.05
C ILE A 103 4.25 -5.04 -8.41
N ALA A 104 3.89 -6.27 -8.76
CA ALA A 104 4.26 -6.89 -10.02
C ALA A 104 3.29 -6.48 -11.14
N SER A 105 3.76 -6.53 -12.39
CA SER A 105 3.00 -6.14 -13.58
C SER A 105 1.74 -6.98 -13.82
N ASN A 106 1.70 -8.19 -13.28
CA ASN A 106 0.56 -9.11 -13.34
C ASN A 106 -0.54 -8.81 -12.30
N GLY A 107 -0.31 -7.84 -11.39
CA GLY A 107 -1.26 -7.48 -10.33
C GLY A 107 -0.98 -8.12 -8.97
N ASP A 108 0.04 -8.97 -8.86
CA ASP A 108 0.46 -9.51 -7.57
C ASP A 108 1.15 -8.42 -6.74
N VAL A 109 0.89 -8.42 -5.43
CA VAL A 109 1.52 -7.53 -4.47
C VAL A 109 2.17 -8.36 -3.38
N SER A 110 3.50 -8.30 -3.28
CA SER A 110 4.26 -8.95 -2.22
C SER A 110 4.64 -7.91 -1.17
N ILE A 111 4.25 -8.16 0.08
CA ILE A 111 4.61 -7.31 1.22
C ILE A 111 5.48 -8.13 2.16
N SER A 112 6.75 -7.76 2.29
CA SER A 112 7.66 -8.42 3.22
C SER A 112 7.99 -7.53 4.40
N LEU A 113 8.09 -8.13 5.58
CA LEU A 113 8.41 -7.45 6.84
C LEU A 113 9.57 -8.16 7.52
N ILE A 114 10.51 -7.38 8.07
CA ILE A 114 11.55 -7.85 8.98
C ILE A 114 11.52 -6.94 10.21
N PRO A 115 11.20 -7.46 11.41
CA PRO A 115 11.33 -6.69 12.64
C PRO A 115 12.81 -6.64 13.04
N LEU A 116 13.32 -5.45 13.31
CA LEU A 116 14.72 -5.18 13.66
C LEU A 116 14.79 -4.55 15.05
N ASN A 117 15.70 -5.00 15.89
CA ASN A 117 15.99 -4.34 17.16
C ASN A 117 16.35 -2.86 16.91
N ALA A 118 15.72 -1.92 17.64
CA ALA A 118 15.95 -0.50 17.43
C ALA A 118 17.36 0.00 17.81
N THR A 119 18.13 -0.81 18.56
CA THR A 119 19.47 -0.43 19.05
C THR A 119 20.55 -0.84 18.06
N ASP A 120 20.51 -2.07 17.57
CA ASP A 120 21.59 -2.68 16.78
C ASP A 120 21.16 -3.19 15.40
N TYR A 121 19.87 -3.00 15.04
CA TYR A 121 19.28 -3.43 13.78
C TYR A 121 19.35 -4.95 13.53
N THR A 122 19.62 -5.75 14.56
CA THR A 122 19.59 -7.21 14.42
C THR A 122 18.15 -7.68 14.12
N PRO A 123 17.95 -8.57 13.14
CA PRO A 123 16.63 -9.16 12.89
C PRO A 123 16.13 -9.94 14.09
N LEU A 124 14.91 -9.64 14.54
CA LEU A 124 14.24 -10.33 15.65
C LEU A 124 13.52 -11.60 15.19
N SER A 125 13.32 -11.75 13.88
CA SER A 125 12.77 -12.95 13.23
C SER A 125 13.30 -13.08 11.80
N ASP A 126 13.01 -14.23 11.19
CA ASP A 126 13.10 -14.38 9.74
C ASP A 126 12.16 -13.41 9.01
N LYS A 127 12.45 -13.19 7.72
CA LYS A 127 11.62 -12.38 6.84
C LYS A 127 10.25 -13.01 6.66
N ILE A 128 9.23 -12.21 6.95
CA ILE A 128 7.84 -12.55 6.75
C ILE A 128 7.38 -12.02 5.40
N THR A 129 6.50 -12.73 4.71
CA THR A 129 5.96 -12.26 3.42
C THR A 129 4.48 -12.59 3.30
N PHE A 130 3.69 -11.56 3.03
CA PHE A 130 2.29 -11.63 2.62
C PHE A 130 2.21 -11.54 1.10
N LYS A 131 1.34 -12.35 0.52
CA LYS A 131 1.02 -12.34 -0.91
C LYS A 131 -0.41 -11.86 -1.08
N CYS A 132 -0.54 -10.70 -1.71
CA CYS A 132 -1.76 -9.95 -1.87
C CYS A 132 -2.02 -9.70 -3.37
N THR A 133 -3.18 -9.17 -3.72
CA THR A 133 -3.60 -8.89 -5.10
C THR A 133 -4.23 -7.50 -5.18
N ILE A 134 -3.93 -6.75 -6.23
CA ILE A 134 -4.58 -5.45 -6.51
C ILE A 134 -6.11 -5.63 -6.55
N ASN A 135 -6.86 -4.72 -5.92
CA ASN A 135 -8.32 -4.70 -5.77
C ASN A 135 -8.94 -5.77 -4.86
N GLU A 136 -8.19 -6.78 -4.43
CA GLU A 136 -8.72 -7.81 -3.53
C GLU A 136 -8.27 -7.57 -2.09
N SER A 137 -6.96 -7.53 -1.88
CA SER A 137 -6.32 -7.39 -0.58
C SER A 137 -5.38 -6.18 -0.51
N ALA A 138 -4.94 -5.66 -1.66
CA ALA A 138 -4.19 -4.42 -1.74
C ALA A 138 -4.94 -3.41 -2.63
N HIS A 139 -5.20 -2.23 -2.08
CA HIS A 139 -5.91 -1.14 -2.74
C HIS A 139 -5.01 0.09 -2.86
N PHE A 140 -5.08 0.79 -3.99
CA PHE A 140 -4.19 1.91 -4.30
C PHE A 140 -5.00 3.14 -4.61
N PHE A 141 -4.61 4.29 -4.09
CA PHE A 141 -5.36 5.54 -4.27
C PHE A 141 -4.42 6.68 -4.63
N ILE A 142 -4.89 7.64 -5.42
CA ILE A 142 -4.19 8.93 -5.55
C ILE A 142 -4.32 9.67 -4.22
N GLU A 143 -3.18 10.02 -3.61
CA GLU A 143 -3.16 10.86 -2.41
C GLU A 143 -3.52 12.30 -2.80
N LYS A 144 -4.64 12.81 -2.28
CA LYS A 144 -5.00 14.22 -2.42
C LYS A 144 -4.20 15.02 -1.39
N LYS A 145 -3.48 16.05 -1.84
CA LYS A 145 -2.82 17.03 -0.98
C LYS A 145 -3.85 17.96 -0.34
#